data_AF-A0A499U9P9-F1
#
_entry.id   AF-A0A499U9P9-F1
#
_cell.length_a   1.000
_cell.length_b   1.000
_cell.length_c   1.000
_cell.angle_alpha   90.00
_cell.angle_beta   90.00
_cell.angle_gamma   90.00
#
_symmetry.space_group_name_H-M   'P 1'
#
loop_
_entity.id
_entity.type
_entity.pdbx_description
1 polymer ?
#
loop_
_entity_poly.entity_id
_entity_poly.type
_entity_poly.pdbx_seq_one_letter_code
_entity_poly.pdbx_strand_id
1 'polypeptide(L)'
;MLLLLTLLTWADAKTFEPCELARELLHKGASKEEVPTWVCIAKHESNFNTSAVGTLNGDGSADHGIFQISDRYWCSPQGWACNIPCDLLEDDDISDDWKCAKRIFRQHKVLSGNGFNAWAVYSSRCSGDTSQYVSGCFDTPDSDTKNTASSTSTSSTTTTSTSSTTTTSTSTTTTASTSPSYEEEPERTAESYSAREGNLAEKAQVSDLVMMLKKGKFRKLWKPWKG
;
A
#
# COMPACT_ATOMS: atom_id res chain seq x y z
N MET A 1 12.16 -21.81 -44.10
CA MET A 1 12.80 -21.28 -42.88
C MET A 1 11.84 -20.28 -42.26
N LEU A 2 11.09 -20.70 -41.24
CA LEU A 2 10.14 -19.84 -40.55
C LEU A 2 10.93 -18.94 -39.59
N LEU A 3 10.91 -17.63 -39.82
CA LEU A 3 11.52 -16.62 -38.96
C LEU A 3 10.69 -16.52 -37.67
N LEU A 4 11.16 -17.12 -36.58
CA LEU A 4 10.64 -16.83 -35.24
C LEU A 4 11.21 -15.47 -34.81
N LEU A 5 10.46 -14.41 -35.09
CA LEU A 5 10.67 -13.10 -34.47
C LEU A 5 10.19 -13.20 -33.02
N THR A 6 11.08 -13.58 -32.11
CA THR A 6 10.86 -13.39 -30.68
C THR A 6 10.87 -11.90 -30.39
N LEU A 7 9.70 -11.30 -30.17
CA LEU A 7 9.58 -9.97 -29.57
C LEU A 7 10.08 -10.09 -28.13
N LEU A 8 11.36 -9.75 -27.92
CA LEU A 8 11.87 -9.45 -26.60
C LEU A 8 11.25 -8.11 -26.21
N THR A 9 10.12 -8.13 -25.52
CA THR A 9 9.61 -6.95 -24.83
C THR A 9 10.63 -6.61 -23.75
N TRP A 10 11.44 -5.59 -23.98
CA TRP A 10 12.16 -4.95 -22.89
C TRP A 10 11.10 -4.34 -21.98
N ALA A 11 10.89 -4.94 -20.81
CA ALA A 11 10.29 -4.23 -19.71
C ALA A 11 11.33 -3.17 -19.32
N ASP A 12 11.15 -1.96 -19.83
CA ASP A 12 11.88 -0.82 -19.31
C ASP A 12 11.47 -0.66 -17.84
N ALA A 13 12.44 -0.35 -16.99
CA ALA A 13 12.22 -0.15 -15.57
C ALA A 13 12.06 1.35 -15.31
N LYS A 14 10.85 1.79 -14.95
CA LYS A 14 10.63 3.19 -14.56
C LYS A 14 11.34 3.52 -13.25
N THR A 15 12.11 4.60 -13.27
CA THR A 15 12.58 5.26 -12.05
C THR A 15 11.87 6.60 -11.92
N PHE A 16 11.08 6.77 -10.86
CA PHE A 16 10.37 8.03 -10.62
C PHE A 16 11.31 9.14 -10.12
N GLU A 17 11.05 10.37 -10.53
CA GLU A 17 11.54 11.55 -9.81
C GLU A 17 10.70 11.78 -8.53
N PRO A 18 11.24 12.39 -7.46
CA PRO A 18 10.53 12.55 -6.19
C PRO A 18 9.16 13.25 -6.33
N CYS A 19 9.11 14.35 -7.09
CA CYS A 19 7.86 15.09 -7.30
C CYS A 19 6.89 14.38 -8.24
N GLU A 20 7.40 13.60 -9.19
CA GLU A 20 6.58 12.77 -10.05
C GLU A 20 5.84 11.72 -9.22
N LEU A 21 6.57 10.98 -8.37
CA LEU A 21 5.97 10.01 -7.45
C LEU A 21 5.01 10.68 -6.46
N ALA A 22 5.36 11.85 -5.92
CA ALA A 22 4.50 12.57 -5.00
C ALA A 22 3.14 12.92 -5.62
N ARG A 23 3.13 13.40 -6.87
CA ARG A 23 1.91 13.70 -7.62
C ARG A 23 1.13 12.44 -7.98
N GLU A 24 1.82 11.38 -8.40
CA GLU A 24 1.20 10.09 -8.72
C GLU A 24 0.47 9.52 -7.49
N LEU A 25 1.12 9.54 -6.32
CA LEU A 25 0.52 9.09 -5.06
C LEU A 25 -0.72 9.89 -4.67
N LEU A 26 -0.68 11.22 -4.82
CA LEU A 26 -1.87 12.07 -4.60
C LEU A 26 -3.00 11.70 -5.56
N HIS A 27 -2.69 11.52 -6.85
CA HIS A 27 -3.67 11.12 -7.86
C HIS A 27 -4.32 9.78 -7.48
N LYS A 28 -3.53 8.82 -7.00
CA LYS A 28 -4.01 7.51 -6.54
C LYS A 28 -4.62 7.53 -5.12
N GLY A 29 -4.81 8.70 -4.53
CA GLY A 29 -5.59 8.91 -3.30
C GLY A 29 -4.80 8.79 -1.99
N ALA A 30 -3.49 9.02 -2.00
CA ALA A 30 -2.72 9.23 -0.78
C ALA A 30 -3.16 10.51 -0.05
N SER A 31 -3.15 10.50 1.28
CA SER A 31 -3.32 11.73 2.06
C SER A 31 -2.12 12.65 1.84
N LYS A 32 -2.36 13.95 1.69
CA LYS A 32 -1.31 14.96 1.48
C LYS A 32 -0.25 14.94 2.59
N GLU A 33 -0.68 14.64 3.81
CA GLU A 33 0.16 14.54 4.99
C GLU A 33 1.06 13.30 4.98
N GLU A 34 0.62 12.22 4.34
CA GLU A 34 1.33 10.94 4.28
C GLU A 34 2.31 10.85 3.09
N VAL A 35 2.06 11.58 1.99
CA VAL A 35 2.88 11.54 0.76
C VAL A 35 4.37 11.77 1.00
N PRO A 36 4.82 12.76 1.81
CA PRO A 36 6.26 12.95 2.05
C PRO A 36 6.93 11.70 2.62
N THR A 37 6.23 10.99 3.50
CA THR A 37 6.73 9.75 4.11
C THR A 37 6.75 8.59 3.12
N TRP A 38 5.73 8.46 2.27
CA TRP A 38 5.73 7.46 1.20
C TRP A 38 6.85 7.67 0.19
N VAL A 39 7.12 8.92 -0.20
CA VAL A 39 8.26 9.25 -1.08
C VAL A 39 9.60 8.94 -0.38
N CYS A 40 9.73 9.23 0.92
CA CYS A 40 10.90 8.81 1.69
C CYS A 40 11.09 7.28 1.69
N ILE A 41 10.01 6.52 1.91
CA ILE A 41 10.06 5.04 1.91
C ILE A 41 10.52 4.56 0.53
N ALA A 42 9.89 4.99 -0.56
CA ALA A 42 10.29 4.59 -1.91
C ALA A 42 11.75 4.93 -2.22
N LYS A 43 12.27 6.07 -1.73
CA LYS A 43 13.68 6.43 -1.88
C LYS A 43 14.61 5.41 -1.23
N HIS A 44 14.32 5.00 0.00
CA HIS A 44 15.23 4.14 0.79
C HIS A 44 15.02 2.65 0.55
N GLU A 45 13.84 2.25 0.08
CA GLU A 45 13.55 0.86 -0.28
C GLU A 45 14.07 0.51 -1.68
N SER A 46 13.77 1.34 -2.69
CA SER A 46 14.01 0.99 -4.11
C SER A 46 14.81 2.04 -4.89
N ASN A 47 15.16 3.16 -4.27
CA ASN A 47 15.66 4.35 -4.98
C ASN A 47 14.70 4.79 -6.11
N PHE A 48 13.39 4.68 -5.86
CA PHE A 48 12.30 4.99 -6.80
C PHE A 48 12.20 4.10 -8.05
N ASN A 49 12.98 3.01 -8.11
CA ASN A 49 12.91 2.06 -9.21
C ASN A 49 11.72 1.12 -9.05
N THR A 50 10.80 1.12 -10.01
CA THR A 50 9.62 0.25 -9.99
C THR A 50 9.94 -1.22 -10.23
N SER A 51 11.04 -1.54 -10.92
CA SER A 51 11.44 -2.94 -11.16
C SER A 51 12.40 -3.50 -10.09
N ALA A 52 12.48 -2.87 -8.91
CA ALA A 52 13.46 -3.24 -7.89
C ALA A 52 13.12 -4.59 -7.24
N VAL A 53 14.11 -5.49 -7.16
CA VAL A 53 13.98 -6.78 -6.46
C VAL A 53 15.09 -6.94 -5.43
N GLY A 54 14.71 -6.93 -4.15
CA GLY A 54 15.59 -7.15 -3.01
C GLY A 54 15.58 -8.61 -2.57
N THR A 55 16.73 -9.27 -2.55
CA THR A 55 16.85 -10.72 -2.27
C THR A 55 17.68 -11.05 -1.02
N LEU A 56 17.99 -10.04 -0.22
CA LEU A 56 18.90 -10.17 0.93
C LEU A 56 18.19 -10.56 2.25
N ASN A 57 16.92 -10.97 2.18
CA ASN A 57 16.18 -11.40 3.36
C ASN A 57 16.71 -12.72 3.90
N GLY A 58 16.91 -12.81 5.22
CA GLY A 58 17.53 -13.97 5.86
C GLY A 58 16.71 -15.27 5.82
N ASP A 59 15.46 -15.19 5.38
CA ASP A 59 14.53 -16.31 5.18
C ASP A 59 14.43 -16.77 3.73
N GLY A 60 15.14 -16.12 2.80
CA GLY A 60 15.13 -16.41 1.37
C GLY A 60 13.96 -15.80 0.59
N SER A 61 13.11 -14.98 1.24
CA SER A 61 12.07 -14.21 0.55
C SER A 61 12.66 -13.06 -0.26
N ALA A 62 11.93 -12.59 -1.28
CA ALA A 62 12.25 -11.37 -2.00
C ALA A 62 11.25 -10.25 -1.70
N ASP A 63 11.71 -9.02 -1.87
CA ASP A 63 10.92 -7.80 -1.78
C ASP A 63 10.84 -7.14 -3.16
N HIS A 64 9.63 -6.79 -3.57
CA HIS A 64 9.33 -6.44 -4.96
C HIS A 64 8.84 -5.00 -5.10
N GLY A 65 9.28 -4.37 -6.16
CA GLY A 65 8.72 -3.10 -6.61
C GLY A 65 9.20 -1.88 -5.85
N ILE A 66 8.53 -0.76 -6.17
CA ILE A 66 8.89 0.56 -5.68
C ILE A 66 8.80 0.68 -4.15
N PHE A 67 7.94 -0.13 -3.51
CA PHE A 67 7.76 -0.17 -2.05
C PHE A 67 8.36 -1.40 -1.37
N GLN A 68 9.14 -2.22 -2.09
CA GLN A 68 9.76 -3.46 -1.57
C GLN A 68 8.78 -4.33 -0.78
N ILE A 69 7.72 -4.77 -1.46
CA ILE A 69 6.65 -5.59 -0.91
C ILE A 69 7.07 -7.06 -0.94
N SER A 70 7.08 -7.71 0.22
CA SER A 70 7.57 -9.08 0.37
C SER A 70 6.68 -10.16 -0.25
N ASP A 71 7.29 -11.05 -1.05
CA ASP A 71 6.67 -12.29 -1.57
C ASP A 71 6.34 -13.32 -0.48
N ARG A 72 6.82 -13.11 0.74
CA ARG A 72 6.56 -14.02 1.85
C ARG A 72 5.10 -14.00 2.27
N TYR A 73 4.44 -12.85 2.13
CA TYR A 73 3.10 -12.59 2.66
C TYR A 73 2.15 -11.95 1.66
N TRP A 74 2.63 -11.07 0.79
CA TRP A 74 1.79 -10.12 0.06
C TRP A 74 1.49 -10.52 -1.37
N CYS A 75 2.51 -10.84 -2.16
CA CYS A 75 2.37 -11.26 -3.56
C CYS A 75 2.78 -12.72 -3.76
N SER A 76 2.33 -13.33 -4.86
CA SER A 76 2.51 -14.75 -5.14
C SER A 76 3.58 -15.00 -6.21
N PRO A 77 4.27 -16.17 -6.15
CA PRO A 77 4.39 -17.08 -4.99
C PRO A 77 5.39 -16.52 -3.95
N GLN A 78 5.24 -16.72 -2.64
CA GLN A 78 4.30 -17.61 -1.93
C GLN A 78 3.14 -16.88 -1.22
N GLY A 79 3.21 -15.56 -1.09
CA GLY A 79 2.22 -14.71 -0.45
C GLY A 79 0.94 -14.57 -1.26
N TRP A 80 -0.15 -14.20 -0.59
CA TRP A 80 -1.48 -14.08 -1.22
C TRP A 80 -2.30 -12.91 -0.66
N ALA A 81 -1.79 -12.14 0.30
CA ALA A 81 -2.58 -11.10 0.96
C ALA A 81 -3.02 -9.99 0.00
N CYS A 82 -2.24 -9.67 -1.04
CA CYS A 82 -2.64 -8.71 -2.06
C CYS A 82 -3.33 -9.36 -3.28
N ASN A 83 -3.35 -10.69 -3.36
CA ASN A 83 -3.98 -11.46 -4.43
C ASN A 83 -3.48 -11.06 -5.83
N ILE A 84 -2.17 -10.90 -5.97
CA ILE A 84 -1.48 -10.55 -7.21
C ILE A 84 -0.18 -11.38 -7.33
N PRO A 85 0.28 -11.71 -8.55
CA PRO A 85 1.65 -12.18 -8.75
C PRO A 85 2.66 -11.05 -8.49
N CYS A 86 3.87 -11.41 -8.04
CA CYS A 86 4.89 -10.42 -7.72
C CYS A 86 5.38 -9.62 -8.94
N ASP A 87 5.34 -10.21 -10.13
CA ASP A 87 5.75 -9.53 -11.38
C ASP A 87 4.94 -8.26 -11.69
N LEU A 88 3.70 -8.13 -11.18
CA LEU A 88 2.91 -6.90 -11.35
C LEU A 88 3.45 -5.74 -10.51
N LEU A 89 4.15 -6.05 -9.40
CA LEU A 89 4.82 -5.04 -8.59
C LEU A 89 6.13 -4.55 -9.23
N GLU A 90 6.56 -5.17 -10.33
CA GLU A 90 7.86 -4.88 -10.96
C GLU A 90 7.71 -4.14 -12.31
N ASP A 91 6.50 -3.73 -12.68
CA ASP A 91 6.22 -3.01 -13.91
C ASP A 91 6.23 -1.47 -13.71
N ASP A 92 5.90 -0.71 -14.75
CA ASP A 92 5.92 0.76 -14.69
C ASP A 92 4.69 1.38 -14.00
N ASP A 93 3.56 0.67 -13.94
CA ASP A 93 2.31 1.16 -13.36
C ASP A 93 2.17 0.76 -11.89
N ILE A 94 2.54 1.68 -11.01
CA ILE A 94 2.48 1.47 -9.55
C ILE A 94 1.04 1.39 -8.97
N SER A 95 0.02 1.14 -9.78
CA SER A 95 -1.38 1.08 -9.37
C SER A 95 -1.66 -0.07 -8.42
N ASP A 96 -1.15 -1.27 -8.70
CA ASP A 96 -1.30 -2.42 -7.81
C ASP A 96 -0.29 -2.40 -6.65
N ASP A 97 0.93 -1.88 -6.84
CA ASP A 97 1.86 -1.55 -5.75
C ASP A 97 1.17 -0.69 -4.70
N TRP A 98 0.55 0.41 -5.13
CA TRP A 98 -0.08 1.35 -4.23
C TRP A 98 -1.31 0.76 -3.53
N LYS A 99 -2.10 -0.05 -4.23
CA LYS A 99 -3.22 -0.77 -3.61
C LYS A 99 -2.72 -1.74 -2.54
N CYS A 100 -1.66 -2.48 -2.82
CA CYS A 100 -1.06 -3.42 -1.88
C CYS A 100 -0.43 -2.69 -0.68
N ALA A 101 0.38 -1.65 -0.92
CA ALA A 101 0.98 -0.81 0.12
C ALA A 101 -0.07 -0.19 1.06
N LYS A 102 -1.19 0.31 0.53
CA LYS A 102 -2.32 0.79 1.36
C LYS A 102 -2.92 -0.30 2.24
N ARG A 103 -3.05 -1.54 1.72
CA ARG A 103 -3.53 -2.68 2.51
C ARG A 103 -2.56 -2.98 3.66
N ILE A 104 -1.27 -3.05 3.37
CA ILE A 104 -0.19 -3.26 4.34
C ILE A 104 -0.23 -2.19 5.43
N PHE A 105 -0.28 -0.92 5.02
CA PHE A 105 -0.34 0.23 5.91
C PHE A 105 -1.55 0.15 6.86
N ARG A 106 -2.75 -0.13 6.34
CA ARG A 106 -3.96 -0.25 7.16
C ARG A 106 -3.85 -1.37 8.18
N GLN A 107 -3.37 -2.55 7.77
CA GLN A 107 -3.19 -3.68 8.68
C GLN A 107 -2.17 -3.35 9.79
N HIS A 108 -1.04 -2.74 9.45
CA HIS A 108 -0.02 -2.35 10.44
C HIS A 108 -0.46 -1.19 11.34
N LYS A 109 -1.31 -0.29 10.84
CA LYS A 109 -1.90 0.80 11.64
C LYS A 109 -2.79 0.23 12.73
N VAL A 110 -3.59 -0.80 12.43
CA VAL A 110 -4.40 -1.52 13.44
C VAL A 110 -3.50 -2.21 14.46
N LEU A 111 -2.37 -2.78 14.03
CA LEU A 111 -1.52 -3.61 14.90
C LEU A 111 -0.54 -2.83 15.78
N SER A 112 -0.02 -1.71 15.29
CA SER A 112 1.05 -0.96 15.96
C SER A 112 0.71 0.50 16.23
N GLY A 113 -0.47 0.97 15.81
CA GLY A 113 -0.87 2.37 15.87
C GLY A 113 -0.30 3.25 14.76
N ASN A 114 0.71 2.77 14.01
CA ASN A 114 1.31 3.48 12.88
C ASN A 114 1.53 2.53 11.70
N GLY A 115 0.88 2.80 10.57
CA GLY A 115 0.93 1.93 9.39
C GLY A 115 2.32 1.86 8.74
N PHE A 116 3.14 2.91 8.87
CA PHE A 116 4.48 2.95 8.28
C PHE A 116 5.47 2.00 8.96
N ASN A 117 5.15 1.47 10.15
CA ASN A 117 5.97 0.47 10.82
C ASN A 117 6.09 -0.87 10.05
N ALA A 118 5.33 -1.05 8.97
CA ALA A 118 5.50 -2.19 8.07
C ALA A 118 6.83 -2.14 7.30
N TRP A 119 7.32 -0.93 7.00
CA TRP A 119 8.57 -0.72 6.27
C TRP A 119 9.71 -0.54 7.24
N ALA A 120 10.72 -1.39 7.14
CA ALA A 120 11.78 -1.40 8.13
C ALA A 120 12.72 -0.19 8.01
N VAL A 121 12.80 0.44 6.82
CA VAL A 121 13.48 1.73 6.65
C VAL A 121 12.81 2.86 7.43
N TYR A 122 11.50 2.76 7.71
CA TYR A 122 10.72 3.87 8.27
C TYR A 122 11.32 4.40 9.57
N SER A 123 11.55 3.53 10.55
CA SER A 123 12.01 3.94 11.88
C SER A 123 13.33 4.71 11.85
N SER A 124 14.24 4.36 10.93
CA SER A 124 15.60 4.93 10.86
C SER A 124 15.77 6.05 9.84
N ARG A 125 14.92 6.11 8.79
CA ARG A 125 15.07 7.05 7.68
C ARG A 125 13.89 8.00 7.49
N CYS A 126 12.68 7.60 7.87
CA CYS A 126 11.44 8.29 7.48
C CYS A 126 10.47 8.60 8.62
N SER A 127 10.86 8.37 9.88
CA SER A 127 10.02 8.59 11.06
C SER A 127 9.98 10.04 11.54
N GLY A 128 10.95 10.86 11.11
CA GLY A 128 11.05 12.29 11.40
C GLY A 128 10.37 13.16 10.35
N ASP A 129 10.87 14.39 10.19
CA ASP A 129 10.39 15.30 9.15
C ASP A 129 10.80 14.81 7.76
N THR A 130 9.79 14.50 6.94
CA THR A 130 9.94 14.02 5.56
C THR A 130 9.56 15.09 4.53
N SER A 131 9.27 16.32 4.94
CA SER A 131 8.87 17.42 4.04
C SER A 131 9.89 17.71 2.94
N GLN A 132 11.18 17.53 3.24
CA GLN A 132 12.28 17.70 2.28
C GLN A 132 12.16 16.81 1.03
N TYR A 133 11.50 15.64 1.12
CA TYR A 133 11.34 14.72 -0.01
C TYR A 133 10.32 15.23 -1.04
N VAL A 134 9.49 16.21 -0.67
CA VAL A 134 8.49 16.80 -1.55
C VAL A 134 8.60 18.33 -1.65
N SER A 135 9.74 18.87 -1.24
CA SER A 135 10.01 20.31 -1.31
C SER A 135 9.89 20.79 -2.75
N GLY A 136 9.09 21.82 -3.00
CA GLY A 136 8.86 22.37 -4.34
C GLY A 136 7.91 21.58 -5.23
N CYS A 137 7.42 20.41 -4.81
CA CYS A 137 6.62 19.55 -5.69
C CYS A 137 5.21 20.08 -5.99
N PHE A 138 4.72 21.03 -5.19
CA PHE A 138 3.35 21.55 -5.25
C PHE A 138 3.28 23.07 -5.42
N ASP A 139 4.39 23.73 -5.74
CA ASP A 139 4.50 25.19 -5.72
C ASP A 139 3.89 25.88 -6.96
N THR A 140 3.37 25.15 -7.95
CA THR A 140 2.57 25.73 -9.04
C THR A 140 1.53 24.75 -9.63
N PRO A 141 0.38 25.24 -10.14
CA PRO A 141 -0.46 24.49 -11.06
C PRO A 141 0.17 24.54 -12.46
N ASP A 142 0.39 23.38 -13.07
CA ASP A 142 1.00 23.16 -14.40
C ASP A 142 2.45 23.60 -14.59
N SER A 143 3.39 22.64 -14.49
CA SER A 143 4.65 22.69 -15.26
C SER A 143 5.37 21.34 -15.30
N ASP A 144 4.71 20.34 -15.89
CA ASP A 144 5.43 19.37 -16.73
C ASP A 144 5.47 19.92 -18.16
N THR A 145 6.24 21.01 -18.34
CA THR A 145 6.86 21.35 -19.62
C THR A 145 8.14 22.13 -19.32
N LYS A 146 9.24 21.38 -19.28
CA LYS A 146 10.59 21.78 -19.69
C LYS A 146 10.91 23.29 -19.66
N ASN A 147 11.65 23.72 -18.63
CA ASN A 147 12.51 24.91 -18.53
C ASN A 147 12.08 26.18 -19.31
N THR A 148 11.66 27.24 -18.60
CA THR A 148 12.23 28.62 -18.69
C THR A 148 11.49 29.61 -17.75
N ALA A 149 12.25 30.17 -16.78
CA ALA A 149 12.13 31.48 -16.12
C ALA A 149 10.93 31.88 -15.21
N SER A 150 11.26 31.99 -13.91
CA SER A 150 11.05 33.13 -12.98
C SER A 150 9.64 33.62 -12.52
N SER A 151 9.34 33.28 -11.25
CA SER A 151 9.06 34.18 -10.10
C SER A 151 7.69 34.90 -9.90
N THR A 152 7.11 34.65 -8.71
CA THR A 152 6.52 35.62 -7.74
C THR A 152 4.99 35.65 -7.51
N SER A 153 4.57 34.87 -6.49
CA SER A 153 3.72 35.17 -5.30
C SER A 153 2.31 35.82 -5.38
N THR A 154 1.30 35.19 -4.74
CA THR A 154 0.73 35.57 -3.40
C THR A 154 -0.70 35.03 -3.17
N SER A 155 -0.89 34.45 -1.97
CA SER A 155 -2.05 34.04 -1.16
C SER A 155 -3.39 34.78 -1.35
N SER A 156 -4.58 34.22 -1.02
CA SER A 156 -5.13 33.96 0.35
C SER A 156 -6.52 33.27 0.22
N THR A 157 -6.87 32.20 0.97
CA THR A 157 -7.70 32.15 2.23
C THR A 157 -9.13 32.78 2.10
N THR A 158 -10.28 32.29 2.60
CA THR A 158 -10.67 31.48 3.78
C THR A 158 -12.19 31.17 3.75
N THR A 159 -12.65 30.08 4.43
CA THR A 159 -13.91 29.90 5.24
C THR A 159 -15.31 29.99 4.58
N THR A 160 -16.43 29.40 5.05
CA THR A 160 -16.85 28.71 6.30
C THR A 160 -18.14 27.89 6.03
N SER A 161 -18.30 26.84 6.83
CA SER A 161 -19.46 25.97 7.12
C SER A 161 -20.83 26.66 7.28
N THR A 162 -21.94 25.91 7.12
CA THR A 162 -23.12 26.00 8.02
C THR A 162 -23.99 24.74 7.92
N SER A 163 -24.29 24.20 9.11
CA SER A 163 -25.15 23.06 9.45
C SER A 163 -26.65 23.35 9.29
N SER A 164 -27.49 22.30 9.33
CA SER A 164 -28.88 22.22 9.89
C SER A 164 -29.68 21.14 9.13
N THR A 165 -30.64 20.35 9.62
CA THR A 165 -31.25 20.06 10.92
C THR A 165 -32.26 18.91 10.67
N THR A 166 -32.32 17.96 11.60
CA THR A 166 -33.45 17.13 12.09
C THR A 166 -34.71 16.91 11.24
N THR A 167 -35.15 15.64 11.11
CA THR A 167 -36.55 15.28 11.40
C THR A 167 -36.71 13.83 11.86
N THR A 168 -37.28 13.72 13.06
CA THR A 168 -37.85 12.55 13.72
C THR A 168 -39.06 12.00 12.96
N SER A 169 -39.25 10.68 12.95
CA SER A 169 -40.58 10.05 13.03
C SER A 169 -40.51 8.58 13.46
N THR A 170 -41.00 8.35 14.68
CA THR A 170 -41.62 7.15 15.27
C THR A 170 -42.54 6.43 14.24
N SER A 171 -42.71 5.10 14.20
CA SER A 171 -43.59 4.35 15.12
C SER A 171 -43.62 2.82 14.83
N THR A 172 -43.73 2.05 15.92
CA THR A 172 -44.52 0.80 16.13
C THR A 172 -44.21 -0.53 15.40
N THR A 173 -43.71 -1.47 16.20
CA THR A 173 -44.33 -2.76 16.61
C THR A 173 -45.03 -3.63 15.56
N THR A 174 -44.55 -4.86 15.36
CA THR A 174 -45.37 -6.09 15.45
C THR A 174 -44.47 -7.31 15.70
N THR A 175 -44.73 -7.99 16.80
CA THR A 175 -44.28 -9.33 17.18
C THR A 175 -45.01 -10.40 16.38
N ALA A 176 -44.30 -11.40 15.83
CA ALA A 176 -44.88 -12.71 15.57
C ALA A 176 -43.77 -13.79 15.58
N SER A 177 -43.88 -14.68 16.57
CA SER A 177 -43.15 -15.93 16.68
C SER A 177 -43.62 -16.91 15.61
N THR A 178 -42.70 -17.62 14.98
CA THR A 178 -43.02 -18.83 14.19
C THR A 178 -41.88 -19.84 14.36
N SER A 179 -42.27 -21.08 14.64
CA SER A 179 -41.45 -22.25 14.95
C SER A 179 -40.35 -22.56 13.93
N PRO A 180 -39.30 -23.29 14.35
CA PRO A 180 -38.25 -23.74 13.45
C PRO A 180 -38.76 -24.88 12.57
N SER A 181 -38.84 -24.61 11.27
CA SER A 181 -38.84 -25.65 10.25
C SER A 181 -37.38 -25.88 9.83
N TYR A 182 -37.00 -27.14 9.75
CA TYR A 182 -35.66 -27.58 9.42
C TYR A 182 -35.42 -27.32 7.93
N GLU A 183 -34.68 -26.26 7.61
CA GLU A 183 -34.20 -26.00 6.26
C GLU A 183 -32.95 -26.84 5.98
N GLU A 184 -32.99 -27.51 4.84
CA GLU A 184 -31.93 -28.33 4.28
C GLU A 184 -30.68 -27.48 3.99
N GLU A 185 -29.51 -27.99 4.38
CA GLU A 185 -28.21 -27.31 4.25
C GLU A 185 -27.91 -27.02 2.77
N PRO A 186 -27.76 -25.74 2.35
CA PRO A 186 -27.40 -25.45 0.97
C PRO A 186 -25.94 -25.85 0.71
N GLU A 187 -25.74 -26.61 -0.36
CA GLU A 187 -24.44 -27.04 -0.85
C GLU A 187 -23.51 -25.84 -1.05
N ARG A 188 -22.43 -25.82 -0.25
CA ARG A 188 -21.50 -24.71 -0.08
C ARG A 188 -20.68 -24.50 -1.37
N THR A 189 -20.97 -23.43 -2.11
CA THR A 189 -20.30 -23.11 -3.38
C THR A 189 -18.81 -22.80 -3.21
N ALA A 190 -17.99 -23.11 -4.22
CA ALA A 190 -16.54 -22.94 -4.23
C ALA A 190 -16.07 -21.48 -3.98
N GLU A 191 -16.88 -20.48 -4.32
CA GLU A 191 -16.61 -19.06 -4.00
C GLU A 191 -16.55 -18.82 -2.49
N SER A 192 -17.39 -19.50 -1.71
CA SER A 192 -17.39 -19.38 -0.25
C SER A 192 -16.17 -20.06 0.40
N TYR A 193 -15.60 -21.09 -0.25
CA TYR A 193 -14.33 -21.69 0.17
C TYR A 193 -13.17 -20.72 -0.07
N SER A 194 -13.07 -20.11 -1.25
CA SER A 194 -12.02 -19.13 -1.56
C SER A 194 -12.08 -17.90 -0.63
N ALA A 195 -13.28 -17.39 -0.36
CA ALA A 195 -13.48 -16.29 0.59
C ALA A 195 -13.13 -16.69 2.04
N ARG A 196 -13.41 -17.93 2.45
CA ARG A 196 -13.11 -18.45 3.79
C ARG A 196 -11.62 -18.76 3.97
N GLU A 197 -10.95 -19.26 2.94
CA GLU A 197 -9.50 -19.44 2.92
C GLU A 197 -8.77 -18.10 2.90
N GLY A 198 -9.24 -17.12 2.13
CA GLY A 198 -8.72 -15.75 2.16
C GLY A 198 -8.86 -15.09 3.54
N ASN A 199 -9.98 -15.32 4.23
CA ASN A 199 -10.22 -14.80 5.58
C ASN A 199 -9.44 -15.57 6.65
N LEU A 200 -9.16 -16.86 6.44
CA LEU A 200 -8.32 -17.66 7.34
C LEU A 200 -6.83 -17.35 7.15
N ALA A 201 -6.39 -17.10 5.91
CA ALA A 201 -5.05 -16.60 5.59
C ALA A 201 -4.85 -15.20 6.18
N GLU A 202 -5.82 -14.30 6.03
CA GLU A 202 -5.78 -12.97 6.65
C GLU A 202 -5.75 -13.04 8.18
N LYS A 203 -6.50 -13.95 8.80
CA LYS A 203 -6.46 -14.18 10.26
C LYS A 203 -5.18 -14.88 10.73
N ALA A 204 -4.64 -15.81 9.94
CA ALA A 204 -3.36 -16.47 10.22
C ALA A 204 -2.21 -15.47 10.10
N GLN A 205 -2.24 -14.58 9.11
CA GLN A 205 -1.28 -13.49 8.92
C GLN A 205 -1.36 -12.45 10.04
N VAL A 206 -2.57 -12.01 10.42
CA VAL A 206 -2.76 -11.15 11.59
C VAL A 206 -2.26 -11.86 12.85
N SER A 207 -2.55 -13.15 13.02
CA SER A 207 -2.08 -13.95 14.16
C SER A 207 -0.56 -14.11 14.19
N ASP A 208 0.09 -14.35 13.05
CA ASP A 208 1.53 -14.53 12.94
C ASP A 208 2.28 -13.19 13.08
N LEU A 209 1.75 -12.11 12.50
CA LEU A 209 2.25 -10.75 12.70
C LEU A 209 2.07 -10.31 14.15
N VAL A 210 0.91 -10.60 14.77
CA VAL A 210 0.67 -10.43 16.21
C VAL A 210 1.62 -11.29 17.04
N MET A 211 1.92 -12.52 16.64
CA MET A 211 2.91 -13.37 17.32
C MET A 211 4.33 -12.83 17.18
N MET A 212 4.71 -12.27 16.03
CA MET A 212 6.03 -11.67 15.79
C MET A 212 6.22 -10.39 16.63
N LEU A 213 5.17 -9.57 16.76
CA LEU A 213 5.15 -8.37 17.57
C LEU A 213 5.13 -8.69 19.08
N LYS A 214 4.28 -9.63 19.53
CA LYS A 214 4.19 -10.05 20.95
C LYS A 214 5.45 -10.73 21.46
N LYS A 215 6.20 -11.43 20.60
CA LYS A 215 7.45 -12.11 20.98
C LYS A 215 8.68 -11.18 21.03
N GLY A 216 8.53 -9.88 20.75
CA GLY A 216 9.66 -8.94 20.68
C GLY A 216 10.76 -9.38 19.70
N LYS A 217 10.42 -10.30 18.77
CA LYS A 217 11.37 -10.97 17.86
C LYS A 217 11.67 -10.15 16.62
N PHE A 218 10.95 -9.05 16.39
CA PHE A 218 11.23 -8.10 15.29
C PHE A 218 12.68 -7.58 15.33
N ARG A 219 13.27 -7.45 16.53
CA ARG A 219 14.68 -7.05 16.69
C ARG A 219 15.71 -8.15 16.43
N LYS A 220 15.30 -9.43 16.31
CA LYS A 220 16.23 -10.57 16.22
C LYS A 220 16.31 -11.22 14.83
N LEU A 221 15.33 -10.99 13.95
CA LEU A 221 15.36 -11.48 12.57
C LEU A 221 15.78 -10.43 11.54
N TRP A 222 15.78 -9.15 11.92
CA TRP A 222 16.29 -8.05 11.11
C TRP A 222 17.59 -7.56 11.75
N LYS A 223 18.73 -8.07 11.27
CA LYS A 223 20.02 -7.42 11.59
C LYS A 223 20.08 -6.14 10.75
N PRO A 224 20.32 -4.96 11.36
CA PRO A 224 20.46 -3.73 10.61
C PRO A 224 21.59 -3.86 9.60
N TRP A 225 21.35 -3.32 8.40
CA TRP A 225 22.36 -3.12 7.37
C TRP A 225 23.55 -2.38 8.00
N LYS A 226 24.69 -3.05 8.13
CA LYS A 226 25.97 -2.40 8.38
C LYS A 226 26.60 -2.18 7.01
N GLY A 227 26.42 -0.98 6.48
CA GLY A 227 27.39 -0.39 5.56
C GLY A 227 28.66 -0.06 6.33
#